data_AF-A0A6N4XEY2-F1
#
_entry.id   AF-A0A6N4XEY2-F1
#
_cell.length_a   1.000
_cell.length_b   1.000
_cell.length_c   1.000
_cell.angle_alpha   90.00
_cell.angle_beta   90.00
_cell.angle_gamma   90.00
#
_symmetry.space_group_name_H-M   'P 1'
#
loop_
_entity.id
_entity.type
_entity.pdbx_description
1 polymer ?
#
loop_
_entity_poly.entity_id
_entity_poly.type
_entity_poly.pdbx_seq_one_letter_code
_entity_poly.pdbx_strand_id
1 'polypeptide(L)'
;MNNQEKIEVLVSIGEKLWEDYSDDKLLEDEYLIKIYKVKKEINNSFVGKMKDLKLFANDLGYVLIKTSSFTIIQNAERIKINKN
;
A
#
# COMPACT_ATOMS: atom_id res chain seq x y z
N MET A 1 -15.61 -1.83 7.45
CA MET A 1 -14.55 -0.85 7.19
C MET A 1 -15.22 0.36 6.59
N ASN A 2 -15.21 1.47 7.30
CA ASN A 2 -15.81 2.72 6.82
C ASN A 2 -14.86 3.39 5.80
N ASN A 3 -15.31 4.48 5.17
CA ASN A 3 -14.47 5.19 4.19
C ASN A 3 -13.26 5.87 4.83
N GLN A 4 -13.36 6.30 6.09
CA GLN A 4 -12.25 6.92 6.81
C GLN A 4 -11.08 5.94 6.96
N GLU A 5 -11.34 4.71 7.43
CA GLU A 5 -10.32 3.66 7.57
C GLU A 5 -9.66 3.32 6.22
N LYS A 6 -10.40 3.41 5.10
CA LYS A 6 -9.83 3.21 3.75
C LYS A 6 -8.86 4.32 3.38
N ILE A 7 -9.23 5.57 3.67
CA ILE A 7 -8.41 6.75 3.42
C ILE A 7 -7.14 6.69 4.28
N GLU A 8 -7.27 6.33 5.56
CA GLU A 8 -6.12 6.14 6.46
C GLU A 8 -5.12 5.13 5.89
N VAL A 9 -5.60 3.99 5.38
CA VAL A 9 -4.73 3.02 4.71
C VAL A 9 -4.04 3.59 3.48
N LEU A 10 -4.76 4.35 2.63
CA LEU A 10 -4.15 4.98 1.45
C LEU A 10 -3.08 6.00 1.85
N VAL A 11 -3.32 6.78 2.92
CA VAL A 11 -2.33 7.69 3.49
C VAL A 11 -1.09 6.92 3.94
N SER A 12 -1.27 5.83 4.69
CA SER A 12 -0.14 5.00 5.14
C SER A 12 0.63 4.35 3.97
N ILE A 13 -0.03 4.00 2.86
CA ILE A 13 0.66 3.56 1.64
C ILE A 13 1.51 4.69 1.07
N GLY A 14 0.99 5.92 1.05
CA GLY A 14 1.73 7.09 0.60
C GLY A 14 2.95 7.40 1.46
N GLU A 15 2.82 7.31 2.79
CA GLU A 15 3.93 7.44 3.73
C GLU A 15 4.99 6.35 3.48
N LYS A 16 4.54 5.10 3.27
CA LYS A 16 5.47 4.00 3.01
C LYS A 16 6.23 4.15 1.68
N LEU A 17 5.56 4.64 0.64
CA LEU A 17 6.20 4.98 -0.63
C LEU A 17 7.28 6.04 -0.46
N TRP A 18 7.00 7.06 0.36
CA TRP A 18 7.98 8.10 0.67
C TRP A 18 9.19 7.53 1.42
N GLU A 19 8.97 6.71 2.45
CA GLU A 19 10.05 6.03 3.19
C GLU A 19 10.92 5.21 2.25
N ASP A 20 10.31 4.38 1.40
CA ASP A 20 11.06 3.49 0.51
C ASP A 20 11.84 4.29 -0.54
N TYR A 21 11.31 5.41 -1.02
CA TYR A 21 12.04 6.34 -1.87
C TYR A 21 13.22 6.99 -1.11
N SER A 22 12.98 7.51 0.10
CA SER A 22 14.03 8.15 0.90
C SER A 22 15.13 7.18 1.35
N ASP A 23 14.84 5.88 1.40
CA ASP A 23 15.76 4.80 1.73
C ASP A 23 16.46 4.19 0.50
N ASP A 24 16.34 4.81 -0.69
CA ASP A 24 16.86 4.29 -1.97
C ASP A 24 16.36 2.89 -2.37
N LYS A 25 15.20 2.46 -1.85
CA LYS A 25 14.53 1.18 -2.17
C LYS A 25 13.52 1.29 -3.32
N LEU A 26 13.25 2.51 -3.77
CA LEU A 26 12.31 2.83 -4.84
C LEU A 26 12.90 3.97 -5.67
N LEU A 27 12.95 3.80 -6.99
CA LEU A 27 13.48 4.85 -7.89
C LEU A 27 12.54 6.05 -7.91
N GLU A 28 13.07 7.26 -8.18
CA GLU A 28 12.29 8.49 -8.22
C GLU A 28 11.09 8.40 -9.19
N ASP A 29 11.34 7.94 -10.42
CA ASP A 29 10.27 7.77 -11.43
C ASP A 29 9.18 6.79 -10.96
N GLU A 30 9.57 5.69 -10.32
CA GLU A 30 8.63 4.71 -9.77
C GLU A 30 7.84 5.30 -8.61
N TYR A 31 8.49 6.05 -7.73
CA TYR A 31 7.85 6.77 -6.63
C TYR A 31 6.82 7.76 -7.15
N LEU A 32 7.18 8.61 -8.12
CA LEU A 32 6.28 9.61 -8.70
C LEU A 32 5.03 8.98 -9.33
N ILE A 33 5.20 7.87 -10.06
CA ILE A 33 4.08 7.13 -10.65
C ILE A 33 3.18 6.53 -9.56
N LYS A 34 3.78 5.87 -8.56
CA LYS A 34 3.04 5.17 -7.50
C LYS A 34 2.31 6.16 -6.58
N ILE A 35 2.96 7.23 -6.15
CA ILE A 35 2.35 8.25 -5.27
C ILE A 35 1.23 9.02 -5.98
N TYR A 36 1.35 9.24 -7.29
CA TYR A 36 0.27 9.84 -8.08
C TYR A 36 -0.99 8.96 -8.06
N LYS A 37 -0.84 7.64 -8.22
CA LYS A 37 -1.98 6.70 -8.13
C LYS A 37 -2.65 6.76 -6.74
N VAL A 38 -1.86 6.77 -5.66
CA VAL A 38 -2.39 6.89 -4.29
C VAL A 38 -3.18 8.19 -4.11
N LYS A 39 -2.62 9.34 -4.51
CA LYS A 39 -3.30 10.64 -4.42
C LYS A 39 -4.59 10.66 -5.23
N LYS A 40 -4.61 10.03 -6.41
CA LYS A 40 -5.81 9.91 -7.24
C LYS A 40 -6.92 9.13 -6.52
N GLU A 41 -6.59 8.01 -5.89
CA GLU A 41 -7.57 7.20 -5.13
C GLU A 41 -8.12 7.95 -3.90
N ILE A 42 -7.26 8.70 -3.18
CA ILE A 42 -7.67 9.54 -2.05
C ILE A 42 -8.66 10.62 -2.54
N ASN A 43 -8.31 11.34 -3.60
CA ASN A 43 -9.16 12.41 -4.15
C ASN A 43 -10.51 11.90 -4.65
N ASN A 44 -10.56 10.65 -5.11
CA ASN A 44 -11.81 9.99 -5.52
C ASN A 44 -12.59 9.38 -4.34
N SER A 45 -12.18 9.64 -3.09
CA SER A 45 -12.82 9.13 -1.86
C SER A 45 -12.97 7.60 -1.82
N PHE A 46 -12.02 6.88 -2.44
CA PHE A 46 -11.95 5.43 -2.59
C PHE A 46 -13.24 4.65 -2.25
N VAL A 47 -14.04 4.36 -3.27
CA VAL A 47 -15.36 3.73 -3.12
C VAL A 47 -15.26 2.19 -3.01
N GLY A 48 -14.08 1.61 -3.26
CA GLY A 48 -13.84 0.17 -3.28
C GLY A 48 -14.04 -0.55 -1.93
N LYS A 49 -14.11 -1.88 -1.99
CA LYS A 49 -14.11 -2.79 -0.83
C LYS A 49 -12.67 -3.01 -0.35
N MET A 50 -12.51 -3.59 0.83
CA MET A 50 -11.19 -3.96 1.39
C MET A 50 -10.37 -4.85 0.43
N LYS A 51 -11.02 -5.72 -0.35
CA LYS A 51 -10.35 -6.55 -1.36
C LYS A 51 -9.67 -5.68 -2.42
N ASP A 52 -10.34 -4.64 -2.88
CA ASP A 52 -9.84 -3.73 -3.91
C ASP A 52 -8.63 -2.95 -3.37
N LEU A 53 -8.67 -2.58 -2.09
CA LEU A 53 -7.55 -1.91 -1.42
C LEU A 53 -6.32 -2.82 -1.29
N LYS A 54 -6.52 -4.12 -1.05
CA LYS A 54 -5.43 -5.12 -1.04
C LYS A 54 -4.82 -5.31 -2.42
N LEU A 55 -5.66 -5.37 -3.46
CA LEU A 55 -5.19 -5.46 -4.84
C LEU A 55 -4.40 -4.21 -5.22
N PHE A 56 -4.93 -3.03 -4.90
CA PHE A 56 -4.25 -1.76 -5.12
C PHE A 56 -2.88 -1.69 -4.43
N ALA A 57 -2.79 -2.07 -3.15
CA ALA A 57 -1.51 -2.11 -2.46
C ALA A 57 -0.53 -3.11 -3.12
N ASN A 58 -1.03 -4.28 -3.56
CA ASN A 58 -0.21 -5.29 -4.25
C ASN A 58 0.34 -4.75 -5.57
N ASP A 59 -0.47 -4.05 -6.36
CA ASP A 59 -0.06 -3.41 -7.61
C ASP A 59 1.05 -2.35 -7.40
N LEU A 60 1.14 -1.79 -6.19
CA LEU A 60 2.20 -0.84 -5.80
C LEU A 60 3.45 -1.55 -5.24
N GLY A 61 3.40 -2.87 -5.06
CA GLY A 61 4.48 -3.68 -4.47
C GLY A 61 4.37 -3.84 -2.96
N TYR A 62 3.17 -3.74 -2.38
CA TYR A 62 2.94 -3.84 -0.94
C TYR A 62 1.91 -4.90 -0.58
N VAL A 63 2.10 -5.53 0.59
CA VAL A 63 1.14 -6.43 1.19
C VAL A 63 0.48 -5.73 2.38
N LEU A 64 -0.84 -5.60 2.31
CA LEU A 64 -1.68 -5.14 3.41
C LEU A 64 -2.05 -6.33 4.32
N ILE A 65 -1.47 -6.35 5.51
CA ILE A 65 -1.82 -7.32 6.56
C ILE A 65 -2.76 -6.65 7.55
N LYS A 66 -3.93 -7.25 7.75
CA LYS A 66 -4.88 -6.83 8.78
C LYS A 66 -4.70 -7.70 10.01
N THR A 67 -4.18 -7.12 11.09
CA THR A 67 -4.16 -7.74 12.42
C THR A 67 -5.15 -6.96 13.30
N SER A 68 -4.69 -6.31 14.38
CA SER A 68 -5.42 -5.27 15.13
C SER A 68 -5.29 -3.88 14.49
N SER A 69 -4.26 -3.67 13.68
CA SER A 69 -4.04 -2.49 12.83
C SER A 69 -3.65 -2.94 11.40
N PHE A 70 -3.55 -2.01 10.46
CA PHE A 70 -3.01 -2.29 9.13
C PHE A 70 -1.49 -2.15 9.14
N THR A 71 -0.80 -3.23 8.75
CA THR A 71 0.65 -3.21 8.52
C THR A 71 0.91 -3.30 7.03
N ILE A 72 1.77 -2.41 6.52
CA ILE A 72 2.19 -2.38 5.12
C ILE A 72 3.59 -2.95 5.04
N ILE A 73 3.74 -4.01 4.25
CA ILE A 73 5.02 -4.70 4.06
C ILE A 73 5.40 -4.62 2.59
N GLN A 74 6.61 -4.16 2.30
CA GLN A 74 7.16 -4.19 0.94
C GLN A 74 7.27 -5.65 0.47
N ASN A 75 6.79 -5.92 -0.74
CA ASN A 75 6.72 -7.25 -1.32
C ASN A 75 8.12 -7.69 -1.78
N ALA A 76 8.98 -8.06 -0.83
CA ALA A 76 10.16 -8.87 -1.13
C ALA A 76 9.68 -10.30 -1.37
N GLU A 77 10.04 -10.92 -2.49
CA GLU A 77 9.75 -12.35 -2.74
C GLU A 77 10.12 -13.18 -1.50
N ARG A 78 9.11 -13.57 -0.72
CA ARG A 78 9.28 -14.48 0.41
C ARG A 78 8.24 -15.56 0.30
N ILE A 79 8.64 -16.62 -0.39
CA ILE A 79 8.01 -17.93 -0.29
C ILE A 79 8.04 -18.32 1.20
N LYS A 80 6.90 -18.25 1.89
CA LYS A 80 6.74 -18.85 3.22
C LYS A 80 6.50 -20.35 3.05
N ILE A 81 7.55 -21.15 3.17
CA ILE A 81 7.43 -22.60 3.37
C ILE A 81 7.09 -22.82 4.84
N ASN A 82 5.87 -23.24 5.15
CA ASN A 82 5.55 -23.81 6.46
C ASN A 82 5.91 -25.30 6.44
N LYS A 83 6.72 -25.75 7.41
CA LYS A 83 6.85 -27.17 7.74
C LYS A 83 5.71 -27.53 8.71
N ASN A 84 4.94 -28.57 8.36
CA ASN A 84 4.06 -29.27 9.28
C ASN A 84 4.86 -30.00 10.36
#